data_AF-A0A961MNC3-F1
#
_entry.id   AF-A0A961MNC3-F1
#
_cell.length_a   1.000
_cell.length_b   1.000
_cell.length_c   1.000
_cell.angle_alpha   90.00
_cell.angle_beta   90.00
_cell.angle_gamma   90.00
#
_symmetry.space_group_name_H-M   'P 1'
#
loop_
_entity.id
_entity.type
_entity.pdbx_description
1 polymer ?
#
loop_
_entity_poly.entity_id
_entity_poly.type
_entity_poly.pdbx_seq_one_letter_code
_entity_poly.pdbx_strand_id
1 'polypeptide(L)'
;TPQLVGRPPRPWQIGVLWHHDGRIARPLLARLRAEPDLTVGENQPYSGQLEGDTLSRHGTKRGLRHVLIELRHDEIESEAGQRAWAARLAPILAEVVERTVAEAL
;
A
#
# COMPACT_ATOMS: atom_id res chain seq x y z
N THR A 1 -9.84 -10.34 0.77
CA THR A 1 -10.40 -11.65 1.15
C THR A 1 -9.64 -12.12 2.36
N PRO A 2 -10.26 -12.37 3.51
CA PRO A 2 -9.55 -12.75 4.73
C PRO A 2 -8.60 -13.93 4.53
N GLN A 3 -8.98 -14.88 3.66
CA GLN A 3 -8.22 -16.08 3.39
C GLN A 3 -8.47 -16.54 1.94
N LEU A 4 -7.42 -16.85 1.19
CA LEU A 4 -7.57 -17.54 -0.09
C LEU A 4 -7.73 -19.05 0.18
N VAL A 5 -8.54 -19.74 -0.63
CA VAL A 5 -8.75 -21.19 -0.48
C VAL A 5 -7.41 -21.93 -0.45
N GLY A 6 -7.20 -22.76 0.59
CA GLY A 6 -5.97 -23.53 0.78
C GLY A 6 -4.75 -22.72 1.26
N ARG A 7 -4.91 -21.46 1.68
CA ARG A 7 -3.84 -20.63 2.24
C ARG A 7 -4.13 -20.22 3.69
N PRO A 8 -3.12 -19.83 4.49
CA PRO A 8 -3.34 -19.28 5.82
C PRO A 8 -4.17 -17.99 5.80
N PRO A 9 -4.84 -17.63 6.92
CA PRO A 9 -5.49 -16.34 7.08
C PRO A 9 -4.51 -15.18 6.87
N ARG A 10 -5.00 -14.08 6.26
CA ARG A 10 -4.23 -12.84 6.04
C ARG A 10 -4.46 -11.89 7.23
N PRO A 11 -3.47 -11.67 8.10
CA PRO A 11 -3.66 -10.81 9.27
C PRO A 11 -3.71 -9.32 8.89
N TRP A 12 -3.09 -8.93 7.77
CA TRP A 12 -2.96 -7.53 7.36
C TRP A 12 -4.25 -6.98 6.76
N GLN A 13 -4.74 -5.85 7.29
CA GLN A 13 -5.84 -5.10 6.67
C GLN A 13 -5.38 -4.39 5.38
N ILE A 14 -4.14 -3.90 5.38
CA ILE A 14 -3.53 -3.18 4.26
C ILE A 14 -2.11 -3.69 3.98
N GLY A 15 -1.81 -3.92 2.70
CA GLY A 15 -0.48 -4.23 2.19
C GLY A 15 0.09 -3.05 1.39
N VAL A 16 1.38 -2.78 1.57
CA VAL A 16 2.15 -1.85 0.74
C VAL A 16 3.15 -2.66 -0.08
N LEU A 17 2.94 -2.70 -1.39
CA LEU A 17 3.72 -3.49 -2.33
C LEU A 17 4.60 -2.58 -3.16
N TRP A 18 5.89 -2.90 -3.20
CA TRP A 18 6.91 -2.09 -3.85
C TRP A 18 8.14 -2.94 -4.22
N HIS A 19 8.90 -2.47 -5.21
CA HIS A 19 10.14 -3.12 -5.65
C HIS A 19 11.38 -2.48 -5.02
N HIS A 20 12.33 -1.98 -5.81
CA HIS A 20 13.56 -1.37 -5.29
C HIS A 20 13.42 0.14 -5.00
N ASP A 21 12.42 0.81 -5.58
CA ASP A 21 12.17 2.23 -5.34
C ASP A 21 11.32 2.43 -4.07
N GLY A 22 12.00 2.61 -2.95
CA GLY A 22 11.37 2.83 -1.65
C GLY A 22 10.97 4.26 -1.33
N ARG A 23 11.15 5.21 -2.27
CA ARG A 23 11.02 6.66 -1.98
C ARG A 23 9.64 7.05 -1.46
N ILE A 24 8.59 6.40 -1.93
CA ILE A 24 7.23 6.62 -1.43
C ILE A 24 6.77 5.49 -0.49
N ALA A 25 7.19 4.25 -0.76
CA ALA A 25 6.75 3.08 0.01
C ALA A 25 7.23 3.09 1.47
N ARG A 26 8.49 3.49 1.73
CA ARG A 26 9.05 3.52 3.09
C ARG A 26 8.37 4.59 3.96
N PRO A 27 8.21 5.85 3.51
CA PRO A 27 7.37 6.84 4.19
C PRO A 27 5.94 6.38 4.46
N LEU A 28 5.29 5.74 3.47
CA LEU A 28 3.92 5.26 3.60
C LEU A 28 3.81 4.14 4.64
N LEU A 29 4.72 3.16 4.60
CA LEU A 29 4.80 2.08 5.59
C LEU A 29 4.98 2.63 7.00
N ALA A 30 5.88 3.59 7.19
CA ALA A 30 6.10 4.21 8.50
C ALA A 30 4.85 4.92 9.01
N ARG A 31 4.18 5.69 8.15
CA ARG A 31 2.95 6.42 8.51
C ARG A 31 1.78 5.49 8.82
N LEU A 32 1.58 4.42 8.04
CA LEU A 32 0.52 3.44 8.28
C LEU A 32 0.78 2.63 9.56
N ARG A 33 2.03 2.25 9.84
CA ARG A 33 2.41 1.51 11.06
C ARG A 33 2.24 2.34 12.34
N ALA A 34 2.06 3.66 12.23
CA ALA A 34 1.75 4.53 13.37
C ALA A 34 0.26 4.48 13.77
N GLU A 35 -0.62 3.94 12.92
CA GLU A 35 -2.04 3.73 13.27
C GLU A 35 -2.16 2.46 14.16
N PRO A 36 -2.59 2.59 15.42
CA PRO A 36 -2.51 1.50 16.39
C PRO A 36 -3.51 0.36 16.12
N ASP A 37 -4.54 0.61 15.32
CA ASP A 37 -5.56 -0.37 14.92
C ASP A 37 -5.22 -1.13 13.63
N LEU A 38 -4.11 -0.78 12.95
CA LEU A 38 -3.73 -1.39 11.69
C LEU A 38 -2.64 -2.46 11.83
N THR A 39 -2.90 -3.63 11.26
CA THR A 39 -1.88 -4.62 10.90
C THR A 39 -1.46 -4.38 9.44
N VAL A 40 -0.25 -3.89 9.24
CA VAL A 40 0.28 -3.47 7.93
C VAL A 40 1.23 -4.52 7.36
N GLY A 41 0.96 -4.98 6.14
CA GLY A 41 1.82 -5.87 5.38
C GLY A 41 2.82 -5.10 4.52
N GLU A 42 4.08 -5.50 4.53
CA GLU A 42 5.09 -5.00 3.59
C GLU A 42 5.40 -6.11 2.59
N ASN A 43 5.09 -5.89 1.30
CA ASN A 43 5.16 -6.93 0.27
C ASN A 43 4.42 -8.22 0.68
N GLN A 44 3.22 -8.02 1.23
CA GLN A 44 2.31 -9.08 1.66
C GLN A 44 0.88 -8.73 1.26
N PRO A 45 0.05 -9.71 0.85
CA PRO A 45 0.36 -11.15 0.72
C PRO A 45 1.14 -11.51 -0.56
N TYR A 46 1.39 -10.52 -1.43
CA TYR A 46 2.15 -10.69 -2.66
C TYR A 46 3.38 -9.79 -2.65
N SER A 47 4.40 -10.20 -3.39
CA SER A 47 5.55 -9.34 -3.67
C SER A 47 5.17 -8.24 -4.65
N GLY A 48 5.64 -7.01 -4.42
CA GLY A 48 5.62 -5.93 -5.42
C GLY A 48 6.71 -6.06 -6.50
N GLN A 49 7.46 -7.16 -6.51
CA GLN A 49 8.57 -7.42 -7.43
C GLN A 49 8.15 -8.33 -8.60
N LEU A 50 7.15 -7.91 -9.37
CA LEU A 50 6.64 -8.68 -10.50
C LEU A 50 7.09 -8.05 -11.81
N GLU A 51 7.98 -8.72 -12.55
CA GLU A 51 8.38 -8.22 -13.86
C GLU A 51 7.21 -8.25 -14.85
N GLY A 52 7.02 -7.14 -15.56
CA GLY A 52 5.99 -7.02 -16.60
C GLY A 52 4.61 -6.60 -16.09
N ASP A 53 4.41 -6.49 -14.78
CA ASP A 53 3.17 -5.94 -14.21
C ASP A 53 3.06 -4.41 -14.42
N THR A 54 1.93 -3.83 -14.00
CA THR A 54 1.66 -2.39 -14.10
C THR A 54 2.73 -1.57 -13.34
N LEU A 55 3.13 -2.02 -12.15
CA LEU A 55 4.08 -1.32 -11.30
C LEU A 55 5.46 -1.25 -11.97
N SER A 56 5.94 -2.39 -12.47
CA SER A 56 7.16 -2.54 -13.25
C SER A 56 7.13 -1.68 -14.52
N ARG A 57 6.09 -1.80 -15.34
CA ARG A 57 6.00 -1.13 -16.64
C ARG A 57 5.90 0.39 -16.53
N HIS A 58 5.05 0.88 -15.62
CA HIS A 58 4.68 2.29 -15.58
C HIS A 58 5.38 3.08 -14.48
N GLY A 59 5.84 2.43 -13.42
CA GLY A 59 6.58 3.05 -12.32
C GLY A 59 8.08 2.75 -12.42
N THR A 60 8.46 1.51 -12.11
CA THR A 60 9.86 1.07 -11.94
C THR A 60 10.73 1.37 -13.17
N LYS A 61 10.35 0.89 -14.36
CA LYS A 61 11.14 1.08 -15.60
C LYS A 61 11.29 2.55 -16.00
N ARG A 62 10.47 3.44 -15.45
CA ARG A 62 10.46 4.87 -15.75
C ARG A 62 11.09 5.71 -14.64
N GLY A 63 11.54 5.09 -13.54
CA GLY A 63 12.12 5.81 -12.39
C GLY A 63 11.13 6.74 -11.68
N LEU A 64 9.82 6.55 -11.87
CA LEU A 64 8.78 7.34 -11.22
C LEU A 64 8.54 6.82 -9.81
N ARG A 65 8.24 7.70 -8.86
CA ARG A 65 7.79 7.27 -7.53
C ARG A 65 6.45 6.55 -7.67
N HIS A 66 6.34 5.36 -7.12
CA HIS A 66 5.15 4.52 -7.26
C HIS A 66 5.02 3.57 -6.08
N VAL A 67 3.80 3.10 -5.85
CA VAL A 67 3.49 2.06 -4.86
C VAL A 67 2.20 1.38 -5.28
N LEU A 68 2.03 0.12 -4.90
CA LEU A 68 0.75 -0.57 -4.97
C LEU A 68 0.19 -0.72 -3.55
N ILE A 69 -1.09 -0.40 -3.38
CA ILE A 69 -1.82 -0.57 -2.13
C ILE A 69 -2.79 -1.72 -2.29
N GLU A 70 -2.70 -2.69 -1.39
CA GLU A 70 -3.57 -3.86 -1.36
C GLU A 70 -4.47 -3.77 -0.13
N LEU A 71 -5.79 -3.69 -0.30
CA LEU A 71 -6.75 -3.72 0.81
C LEU A 71 -7.39 -5.09 0.94
N ARG A 72 -7.52 -5.60 2.17
CA ARG A 72 -8.20 -6.87 2.43
C ARG A 72 -9.69 -6.69 2.16
N HIS A 73 -10.23 -7.37 1.14
CA HIS A 73 -11.62 -7.23 0.66
C HIS A 73 -12.72 -6.99 1.73
N ASP A 74 -12.72 -7.74 2.83
CA ASP A 74 -13.67 -7.64 3.95
C ASP A 74 -13.72 -6.23 4.58
N GLU A 75 -12.59 -5.51 4.54
CA GLU A 75 -12.48 -4.13 5.00
C GLU A 75 -13.30 -3.14 4.13
N ILE A 76 -13.66 -3.55 2.90
CA ILE A 76 -14.29 -2.71 1.88
C ILE A 76 -15.52 -3.38 1.22
N GLU A 77 -16.10 -4.40 1.87
CA GLU A 77 -17.32 -5.08 1.38
C GLU A 77 -18.55 -4.17 1.40
N SER A 78 -18.58 -3.20 2.31
CA SER A 78 -19.66 -2.23 2.44
C SER A 78 -19.22 -0.84 1.97
N GLU A 79 -20.17 -0.03 1.51
CA GLU A 79 -19.90 1.37 1.20
C GLU A 79 -19.36 2.15 2.42
N ALA A 80 -19.80 1.80 3.62
CA ALA A 80 -19.30 2.41 4.86
C ALA A 80 -17.81 2.11 5.06
N GLY A 81 -17.38 0.85 4.85
CA GLY A 81 -15.98 0.46 4.90
C GLY A 81 -15.13 1.14 3.83
N GLN A 82 -15.64 1.22 2.61
CA GLN A 82 -14.99 1.96 1.51
C GLN A 82 -14.81 3.43 1.84
N ARG A 83 -15.85 4.11 2.35
CA ARG A 83 -15.78 5.52 2.77
C ARG A 83 -14.81 5.72 3.92
N ALA A 84 -14.81 4.83 4.92
CA ALA A 84 -13.89 4.90 6.05
C ALA A 84 -12.43 4.78 5.59
N TRP A 85 -12.12 3.80 4.73
CA TRP A 85 -10.77 3.63 4.18
C TRP A 85 -10.35 4.78 3.27
N ALA A 86 -11.25 5.32 2.46
CA ALA A 86 -10.96 6.51 1.65
C ALA A 86 -10.64 7.73 2.53
N ALA A 87 -11.47 8.00 3.55
CA ALA A 87 -11.26 9.10 4.49
C ALA A 87 -9.96 8.95 5.29
N ARG A 88 -9.55 7.70 5.57
CA ARG A 88 -8.28 7.39 6.26
C ARG A 88 -7.07 7.53 5.34
N LEU A 89 -7.11 6.94 4.14
CA LEU A 89 -5.95 6.88 3.24
C LEU A 89 -5.67 8.20 2.52
N ALA A 90 -6.69 8.95 2.13
CA ALA A 90 -6.52 10.20 1.40
C ALA A 90 -5.55 11.19 2.09
N PRO A 91 -5.73 11.56 3.38
CA PRO A 91 -4.81 12.46 4.06
C PRO A 91 -3.41 11.85 4.26
N ILE A 92 -3.31 10.53 4.52
CA ILE A 92 -2.03 9.82 4.67
C ILE A 92 -1.22 9.88 3.36
N LEU A 93 -1.88 9.63 2.23
CA LEU A 93 -1.22 9.65 0.93
C LEU A 93 -0.81 11.08 0.53
N ALA A 94 -1.64 12.08 0.81
CA ALA A 94 -1.29 13.48 0.58
C ALA A 94 -0.05 13.88 1.39
N GLU A 95 -0.03 13.61 2.70
CA GLU A 95 1.10 13.88 3.59
C GLU A 95 2.41 13.24 3.07
N VAL A 96 2.33 11.95 2.71
CA VAL A 96 3.49 11.21 2.21
C VAL A 96 4.00 11.77 0.89
N VAL A 97 3.11 12.05 -0.06
CA VAL A 97 3.48 12.60 -1.37
C VAL A 97 4.12 13.98 -1.21
N GLU A 98 3.53 14.86 -0.40
CA GLU A 98 4.06 16.20 -0.12
C GLU A 98 5.48 16.13 0.48
N ARG A 99 5.67 15.28 1.50
CA ARG A 99 6.99 15.08 2.13
C ARG A 99 8.03 14.58 1.12
N THR A 100 7.69 13.58 0.32
CA THR A 100 8.62 12.98 -0.64
C THR A 100 8.95 13.93 -1.82
N VAL A 101 8.08 14.88 -2.14
CA VAL A 101 8.39 15.96 -3.10
C VAL A 101 9.34 16.98 -2.48
N ALA A 102 9.10 17.40 -1.23
CA ALA A 102 9.93 18.38 -0.55
C ALA A 102 11.38 17.91 -0.35
N GLU A 103 11.59 16.62 -0.05
CA GLU A 103 12.93 16.01 0.11
C GLU A 103 13.73 15.88 -1.20
N ALA A 104 13.11 16.16 -2.35
CA ALA A 104 13.72 16.01 -3.67
C ALA A 104 14.21 17.33 -4.27
N LEU A 105 14.00 18.45 -3.56
CA LEU A 105 14.43 19.81 -3.90
C LEU A 105 15.60 20.22 -3.01
#